data_AF-A0A4P9TGB0-F1
#
_entry.id   AF-A0A4P9TGB0-F1
#
_cell.length_a   1.000
_cell.length_b   1.000
_cell.length_c   1.000
_cell.angle_alpha   90.00
_cell.angle_beta   90.00
_cell.angle_gamma   90.00
#
_symmetry.space_group_name_H-M   'P 1'
#
loop_
_entity.id
_entity.type
_entity.pdbx_description
1 polymer ?
#
loop_
_entity_poly.entity_id
_entity_poly.type
_entity_poly.pdbx_seq_one_letter_code
_entity_poly.pdbx_strand_id
1 'polypeptide(L)'
;MYENSRTVESVLDELTRSILTDSQSNPSDPALESTEDAPKDIERQLDELIEQVHGAFPADDVQFDEAIVRDNLEELLLVLIALHGETHGKELISALTSLFETQLSPGTVYPTLHELEEADVLSMHAKVRTKEYSIADEAYVRSTVERTMVRHLAFGLLLSAVLPRL
;
A
#
# COMPACT_ATOMS: atom_id res chain seq x y z
N MET A 1 -20.93 -30.78 2.69
CA MET A 1 -21.28 -29.35 2.81
C MET A 1 -20.17 -28.58 2.14
N TYR A 2 -20.39 -28.16 0.89
CA TYR A 2 -19.43 -27.43 0.04
C TYR A 2 -19.95 -25.99 -0.08
N GLU A 3 -19.74 -25.16 0.94
CA GLU A 3 -20.16 -23.74 0.90
C GLU A 3 -18.96 -22.77 0.84
N ASN A 4 -17.76 -23.19 1.26
CA ASN A 4 -16.61 -22.28 1.35
C ASN A 4 -15.94 -21.93 0.00
N SER A 5 -16.03 -22.83 -0.99
CA SER A 5 -15.33 -22.63 -2.29
C SER A 5 -16.02 -21.59 -3.19
N ARG A 6 -17.33 -21.38 -3.04
CA ARG A 6 -18.06 -20.33 -3.77
C ARG A 6 -17.72 -18.94 -3.25
N THR A 7 -17.37 -18.82 -1.98
CA THR A 7 -17.04 -17.55 -1.34
C THR A 7 -15.74 -16.98 -1.88
N VAL A 8 -14.70 -17.80 -2.04
CA VAL A 8 -13.37 -17.31 -2.47
C VAL A 8 -13.34 -16.91 -3.95
N GLU A 9 -14.02 -17.66 -4.82
CA GLU A 9 -14.16 -17.32 -6.25
C GLU A 9 -14.96 -16.01 -6.42
N SER A 10 -15.99 -15.80 -5.59
CA SER A 10 -16.75 -14.54 -5.54
C SER A 10 -15.89 -13.35 -5.09
N VAL A 11 -15.01 -13.54 -4.10
CA VAL A 11 -14.16 -12.47 -3.56
C VAL A 11 -13.12 -12.01 -4.58
N LEU A 12 -12.54 -12.91 -5.36
CA LEU A 12 -11.59 -12.54 -6.42
C LEU A 12 -12.26 -11.83 -7.61
N ASP A 13 -13.46 -12.28 -8.00
CA ASP A 13 -14.28 -11.61 -9.01
C ASP A 13 -14.75 -10.23 -8.51
N GLU A 14 -15.06 -10.10 -7.22
CA GLU A 14 -15.46 -8.84 -6.58
C GLU A 14 -14.30 -7.86 -6.46
N LEU A 15 -13.10 -8.31 -6.07
CA LEU A 15 -11.88 -7.50 -6.12
C LEU A 15 -11.58 -7.00 -7.53
N THR A 16 -11.64 -7.90 -8.51
CA THR A 16 -11.40 -7.55 -9.92
C THR A 16 -12.43 -6.51 -10.39
N ARG A 17 -13.70 -6.65 -9.99
CA ARG A 17 -14.75 -5.67 -10.31
C ARG A 17 -14.54 -4.34 -9.60
N SER A 18 -14.20 -4.36 -8.31
CA SER A 18 -13.98 -3.16 -7.49
C SER A 18 -12.81 -2.32 -8.04
N ILE A 19 -11.68 -2.96 -8.32
CA ILE A 19 -10.47 -2.31 -8.88
C ILE A 19 -10.73 -1.72 -10.28
N LEU A 20 -11.51 -2.41 -11.11
CA LEU A 20 -11.83 -1.95 -12.47
C LEU A 20 -12.87 -0.83 -12.52
N THR A 21 -13.64 -0.60 -11.44
CA THR A 21 -14.70 0.41 -11.43
C THR A 21 -14.13 1.83 -11.20
N ASP A 22 -12.98 1.96 -10.53
CA ASP A 22 -12.34 3.27 -10.27
C ASP A 22 -11.49 3.82 -11.42
N SER A 23 -11.09 2.98 -12.38
CA SER A 23 -10.32 3.43 -13.55
C SER A 23 -11.13 4.24 -14.56
N GLN A 24 -12.43 4.48 -14.32
CA GLN A 24 -13.34 5.23 -15.22
C GLN A 24 -13.69 6.65 -14.70
N SER A 25 -12.96 7.16 -13.70
CA SER A 25 -13.08 8.55 -13.24
C SER A 25 -12.17 9.47 -14.06
N ASN A 26 -12.72 10.13 -15.08
CA ASN A 26 -12.03 11.14 -15.90
C ASN A 26 -11.40 12.28 -15.05
N PRO A 27 -10.25 12.84 -15.46
CA PRO A 27 -9.67 14.00 -14.80
C PRO A 27 -10.41 15.28 -15.23
N SER A 28 -10.82 16.09 -14.27
CA SER A 28 -11.24 17.49 -14.49
C SER A 28 -10.29 18.40 -13.71
N ASP A 29 -9.65 19.32 -14.42
CA ASP A 29 -8.61 20.25 -13.94
C ASP A 29 -9.17 21.70 -13.97
N PRO A 30 -8.55 22.71 -13.33
CA PRO A 30 -8.35 22.92 -11.89
C PRO A 30 -8.89 24.29 -11.43
N ALA A 31 -9.14 24.46 -10.13
CA ALA A 31 -9.22 25.79 -9.52
C ALA A 31 -8.73 25.76 -8.06
N LEU A 32 -7.50 26.24 -7.88
CA LEU A 32 -6.96 26.97 -6.73
C LEU A 32 -7.71 26.82 -5.40
N GLU A 33 -7.21 25.98 -4.48
CA GLU A 33 -7.41 26.17 -3.03
C GLU A 33 -6.28 25.50 -2.21
N SER A 34 -5.47 26.36 -1.57
CA SER A 34 -4.78 26.22 -0.28
C SER A 34 -4.00 24.93 0.08
N THR A 35 -2.67 25.05 0.05
CA THR A 35 -1.65 24.01 0.32
C THR A 35 -1.43 23.70 1.82
N GLU A 36 -2.49 23.48 2.61
CA GLU A 36 -2.35 23.12 4.04
C GLU A 36 -3.04 21.81 4.47
N ASP A 37 -3.89 21.18 3.63
CA ASP A 37 -4.60 19.92 3.97
C ASP A 37 -4.27 18.70 3.09
N ALA A 38 -3.39 18.86 2.09
CA ALA A 38 -3.00 17.78 1.16
C ALA A 38 -2.56 16.45 1.81
N PRO A 39 -1.73 16.41 2.89
CA PRO A 39 -1.31 15.14 3.47
C PRO A 39 -2.47 14.36 4.12
N LYS A 40 -3.50 15.05 4.66
CA LYS A 40 -4.66 14.38 5.28
C LYS A 40 -5.62 13.79 4.26
N ASP A 41 -5.73 14.40 3.08
CA ASP A 41 -6.57 13.88 2.01
C ASP A 41 -6.06 12.54 1.49
N ILE A 42 -4.73 12.36 1.43
CA ILE A 42 -4.09 11.13 0.97
C ILE A 42 -4.21 10.01 2.01
N GLU A 43 -3.96 10.31 3.29
CA GLU A 43 -4.14 9.33 4.37
C GLU A 43 -5.59 8.84 4.40
N ARG A 44 -6.56 9.75 4.28
CA ARG A 44 -7.98 9.41 4.18
C ARG A 44 -8.30 8.56 2.94
N GLN A 45 -7.77 8.89 1.77
CA GLN A 45 -7.98 8.10 0.55
C GLN A 45 -7.43 6.67 0.70
N LEU A 46 -6.30 6.51 1.38
CA LEU A 46 -5.72 5.20 1.65
C LEU A 46 -6.52 4.43 2.69
N ASP A 47 -7.00 5.09 3.76
CA ASP A 47 -7.94 4.51 4.73
C ASP A 47 -9.23 4.03 4.04
N GLU A 48 -9.81 4.84 3.16
CA GLU A 48 -11.00 4.49 2.37
C GLU A 48 -10.74 3.26 1.47
N LEU A 49 -9.57 3.20 0.83
CA LEU A 49 -9.18 2.05 0.00
C LEU A 49 -8.98 0.78 0.85
N ILE A 50 -8.34 0.91 2.03
CA ILE A 50 -8.16 -0.19 2.99
C ILE A 50 -9.53 -0.69 3.47
N GLU A 51 -10.44 0.21 3.84
CA GLU A 51 -11.81 -0.13 4.25
C GLU A 51 -12.59 -0.82 3.13
N GLN A 52 -12.44 -0.36 1.89
CA GLN A 52 -13.04 -1.00 0.71
C GLN A 52 -12.49 -2.41 0.47
N VAL A 53 -11.19 -2.62 0.65
CA VAL A 53 -10.56 -3.95 0.57
C VAL A 53 -11.10 -4.85 1.69
N HIS A 54 -11.17 -4.37 2.93
CA HIS A 54 -11.77 -5.12 4.03
C HIS A 54 -13.25 -5.46 3.76
N GLY A 55 -14.02 -4.53 3.20
CA GLY A 55 -15.43 -4.76 2.85
C GLY A 55 -15.63 -5.78 1.72
N ALA A 56 -14.69 -5.88 0.78
CA ALA A 56 -14.72 -6.85 -0.31
C ALA A 56 -14.27 -8.27 0.11
N PHE A 57 -13.62 -8.40 1.27
CA PHE A 57 -13.25 -9.69 1.85
C PHE A 57 -14.15 -10.01 3.05
N PRO A 58 -15.05 -11.01 2.97
CA PRO A 58 -15.91 -11.44 4.08
C PRO A 58 -15.12 -12.19 5.18
N ALA A 59 -13.81 -12.02 5.23
CA ALA A 59 -12.97 -12.55 6.27
C ALA A 59 -12.80 -11.45 7.33
N ASP A 60 -13.66 -11.47 8.34
CA ASP A 60 -13.67 -10.57 9.51
C ASP A 60 -12.33 -10.54 10.31
N ASP A 61 -11.30 -11.29 9.87
CA ASP A 61 -10.03 -11.50 10.59
C ASP A 61 -8.76 -11.29 9.73
N VAL A 62 -8.83 -10.72 8.52
CA VAL A 62 -7.59 -10.39 7.79
C VAL A 62 -6.99 -9.12 8.38
N GLN A 63 -6.13 -9.28 9.39
CA GLN A 63 -5.34 -8.19 9.95
C GLN A 63 -3.97 -8.14 9.26
N PHE A 64 -3.53 -6.94 8.88
CA PHE A 64 -2.14 -6.70 8.49
C PHE A 64 -1.28 -6.67 9.75
N ASP A 65 -0.91 -7.84 10.26
CA ASP A 65 -0.05 -7.91 11.43
C ASP A 65 1.36 -7.35 11.16
N GLU A 66 2.11 -7.08 12.23
CA GLU A 66 3.43 -6.47 12.12
C GLU A 66 4.41 -7.33 11.28
N ALA A 67 4.23 -8.64 11.22
CA ALA A 67 5.10 -9.50 10.41
C ALA A 67 4.84 -9.31 8.91
N ILE A 68 3.57 -9.30 8.50
CA ILE A 68 3.18 -9.05 7.10
C ILE A 68 3.62 -7.66 6.65
N VAL A 69 3.40 -6.65 7.49
CA VAL A 69 3.81 -5.26 7.18
C VAL A 69 5.32 -5.16 7.07
N ARG A 70 6.07 -5.81 7.96
CA ARG A 70 7.54 -5.83 7.91
C ARG A 70 8.07 -6.54 6.66
N ASP A 71 7.46 -7.66 6.28
CA ASP A 71 7.87 -8.45 5.11
C ASP A 71 7.60 -7.72 3.78
N ASN A 72 6.73 -6.71 3.78
CA ASN A 72 6.36 -5.90 2.61
C ASN A 72 6.67 -4.40 2.81
N LEU A 73 7.62 -4.09 3.69
CA LEU A 73 7.89 -2.71 4.10
C LEU A 73 8.37 -1.84 2.92
N GLU A 74 9.19 -2.39 2.03
CA GLU A 74 9.65 -1.68 0.84
C GLU A 74 8.45 -1.20 0.01
N GLU A 75 7.55 -2.10 -0.35
CA GLU A 75 6.37 -1.81 -1.16
C GLU A 75 5.45 -0.78 -0.49
N LEU A 76 5.22 -0.93 0.83
CA LEU A 76 4.38 0.00 1.57
C LEU A 76 4.99 1.41 1.62
N LEU A 77 6.30 1.52 1.82
CA LEU A 77 6.99 2.82 1.78
C LEU A 77 6.89 3.45 0.39
N LEU A 78 7.08 2.67 -0.68
CA LEU A 78 6.98 3.17 -2.05
C LEU A 78 5.56 3.67 -2.38
N VAL A 79 4.53 2.94 -1.94
CA VAL A 79 3.12 3.37 -2.10
C VAL A 79 2.87 4.67 -1.34
N LEU A 80 3.27 4.75 -0.06
CA LEU A 80 3.08 5.96 0.74
C LEU A 80 3.80 7.16 0.13
N ILE A 81 5.08 7.03 -0.25
CA ILE A 81 5.85 8.12 -0.85
C ILE A 81 5.23 8.54 -2.20
N ALA A 82 4.80 7.59 -3.03
CA ALA A 82 4.16 7.90 -4.30
C ALA A 82 2.84 8.68 -4.13
N LEU A 83 2.06 8.38 -3.09
CA LEU A 83 0.83 9.11 -2.80
C LEU A 83 1.11 10.50 -2.20
N HIS A 84 2.09 10.64 -1.31
CA HIS A 84 2.46 11.91 -0.68
C HIS A 84 3.30 12.86 -1.56
N GLY A 85 4.01 12.34 -2.57
CA GLY A 85 4.93 13.09 -3.43
C GLY A 85 6.28 13.37 -2.77
N GLU A 86 6.30 14.20 -1.72
CA GLU A 86 7.47 14.45 -0.85
C GLU A 86 7.09 14.15 0.60
N THR A 87 7.90 13.36 1.31
CA THR A 87 7.64 13.04 2.73
C THR A 87 8.93 12.79 3.51
N HIS A 88 8.86 12.89 4.84
CA HIS A 88 9.98 12.56 5.71
C HIS A 88 9.78 11.25 6.49
N GLY A 89 10.86 10.58 6.89
CA GLY A 89 10.77 9.25 7.51
C GLY A 89 9.90 9.16 8.78
N LYS A 90 9.73 10.25 9.54
CA LYS A 90 8.82 10.25 10.71
C LYS A 90 7.33 10.24 10.33
N GLU A 91 6.97 10.83 9.19
CA GLU A 91 5.60 10.84 8.66
C GLU A 91 5.27 9.44 8.18
N LEU A 92 6.18 8.81 7.43
CA LEU A 92 6.05 7.43 7.01
C LEU A 92 5.86 6.46 8.19
N ILE A 93 6.65 6.60 9.26
CA ILE A 93 6.47 5.79 10.48
C ILE A 93 5.08 6.04 11.11
N SER A 94 4.65 7.30 11.16
CA SER A 94 3.34 7.67 11.71
C SER A 94 2.20 7.08 10.88
N ALA A 95 2.28 7.17 9.55
CA ALA A 95 1.31 6.59 8.63
C ALA A 95 1.26 5.06 8.77
N LEU A 96 2.41 4.38 8.80
CA LEU A 96 2.45 2.92 9.02
C LEU A 96 1.86 2.48 10.36
N THR A 97 2.02 3.32 11.39
CA THR A 97 1.42 3.06 12.72
C THR A 97 -0.10 3.28 12.70
N SER A 98 -0.57 4.32 12.03
CA SER A 98 -1.99 4.66 11.96
C SER A 98 -2.78 3.68 11.09
N LEU A 99 -2.27 3.35 9.91
CA LEU A 99 -2.97 2.56 8.90
C LEU A 99 -2.98 1.06 9.20
N PHE A 100 -1.90 0.56 9.80
CA PHE A 100 -1.71 -0.88 10.02
C PHE A 100 -1.58 -1.28 11.49
N GLU A 101 -1.76 -0.33 12.42
CA GLU A 101 -1.61 -0.55 13.86
C GLU A 101 -0.25 -1.16 14.27
N THR A 102 0.80 -0.93 13.46
CA THR A 102 2.14 -1.50 13.68
C THR A 102 3.10 -0.54 14.36
N GLN A 103 4.04 -1.05 15.16
CA GLN A 103 5.08 -0.23 15.81
C GLN A 103 6.45 -0.45 15.18
N LEU A 104 6.58 -0.15 13.89
CA LEU A 104 7.86 -0.26 13.20
C LEU A 104 8.85 0.77 13.71
N SER A 105 10.02 0.28 14.13
CA SER A 105 11.05 1.14 14.69
C SER A 105 11.76 1.99 13.61
N PRO A 106 12.33 3.14 13.99
CA PRO A 106 13.30 3.87 13.16
C PRO A 106 14.40 2.97 12.55
N GLY A 107 14.91 2.01 13.33
CA GLY A 107 15.93 1.07 12.90
C GLY A 107 15.47 0.03 11.88
N THR A 108 14.17 0.01 11.55
CA THR A 108 13.57 -0.84 10.52
C THR A 108 13.25 -0.02 9.25
N VAL A 109 12.68 1.17 9.43
CA VAL A 109 12.25 2.02 8.31
C VAL A 109 13.43 2.75 7.66
N TYR A 110 14.33 3.36 8.44
CA TYR A 110 15.41 4.15 7.86
C TYR A 110 16.41 3.34 7.02
N PRO A 111 16.79 2.09 7.38
CA PRO A 111 17.61 1.25 6.50
C PRO A 111 16.97 1.02 5.14
N THR A 112 15.69 0.65 5.09
CA THR A 112 14.95 0.44 3.83
C THR A 112 14.93 1.71 2.97
N LEU A 113 14.71 2.88 3.59
CA LEU A 113 14.78 4.17 2.87
C LEU A 113 16.18 4.48 2.34
N HIS A 114 17.24 4.10 3.07
CA HIS A 114 18.62 4.28 2.61
C HIS A 114 18.95 3.31 1.47
N GLU A 115 18.51 2.05 1.55
CA GLU A 115 18.70 1.07 0.47
C GLU A 115 18.01 1.51 -0.83
N LEU A 116 16.80 2.04 -0.74
CA LEU A 116 16.07 2.58 -1.89
C LEU A 116 16.70 3.87 -2.47
N GLU A 117 17.30 4.70 -1.63
CA GLU A 117 18.07 5.87 -2.10
C GLU A 117 19.39 5.44 -2.76
N GLU A 118 20.14 4.51 -2.16
CA GLU A 118 21.37 3.95 -2.73
C GLU A 118 21.13 3.24 -4.08
N ALA A 119 19.92 2.72 -4.28
CA ALA A 119 19.47 2.10 -5.53
C ALA A 119 18.93 3.10 -6.57
N ASP A 120 19.00 4.41 -6.32
CA ASP A 120 18.45 5.48 -7.17
C ASP A 120 16.92 5.37 -7.40
N VAL A 121 16.19 4.62 -6.54
CA VAL A 121 14.73 4.51 -6.60
C VAL A 121 14.09 5.73 -5.93
N LEU A 122 14.68 6.21 -4.85
CA LEU A 122 14.28 7.42 -4.15
C LEU A 122 15.33 8.52 -4.33
N SER A 123 14.86 9.76 -4.50
CA SER A 123 15.70 10.95 -4.33
C SER A 123 15.58 11.44 -2.89
N MET A 124 16.72 11.71 -2.24
CA MET A 124 16.77 12.32 -0.91
C MET A 124 17.17 13.79 -1.02
N HIS A 125 16.27 14.67 -0.59
CA HIS A 125 16.51 16.09 -0.50
C HIS A 125 16.80 16.49 0.95
N ALA A 126 18.03 16.92 1.21
CA ALA A 126 18.42 17.46 2.50
C ALA A 126 17.90 18.91 2.64
N LYS A 127 16.79 19.09 3.38
CA LYS A 127 16.40 20.40 3.91
C LYS A 127 17.15 20.68 5.22
N VAL A 128 17.16 21.94 5.65
CA VAL A 128 17.98 22.50 6.75
C VAL A 128 18.08 21.61 8.00
N ARG A 129 17.04 20.81 8.31
CA ARG A 129 17.02 19.90 9.46
C ARG A 129 16.37 18.52 9.20
N THR A 130 15.99 18.22 7.96
CA THR A 130 15.17 17.04 7.64
C THR A 130 15.58 16.43 6.31
N LYS A 131 15.65 15.09 6.27
CA LYS A 131 15.71 14.33 5.01
C LYS A 131 14.28 14.14 4.52
N GLU A 132 14.02 14.57 3.30
CA GLU A 132 12.79 14.28 2.59
C GLU A 132 13.08 13.33 1.43
N TYR A 133 12.14 12.43 1.18
CA TYR A 133 12.23 11.42 0.14
C TYR A 133 11.11 11.65 -0.87
N SER A 134 11.45 11.48 -2.15
CA SER A 134 10.53 11.48 -3.28
C SER A 134 10.89 10.35 -4.25
N ILE A 135 9.94 9.93 -5.08
CA ILE A 135 10.18 8.89 -6.09
C ILE A 135 11.11 9.45 -7.19
N ALA A 136 12.21 8.75 -7.45
CA ALA A 136 13.11 9.02 -8.57
C ALA A 136 12.90 8.05 -9.74
N ASP A 137 12.45 6.81 -9.46
CA ASP A 137 12.13 5.80 -10.48
C ASP A 137 10.69 5.27 -10.33
N GLU A 138 9.74 5.91 -11.01
CA GLU A 138 8.34 5.48 -11.05
C GLU A 138 8.14 4.10 -11.69
N ALA A 139 9.01 3.71 -12.63
CA ALA A 139 8.91 2.42 -13.31
C ALA A 139 9.27 1.28 -12.35
N TYR A 140 10.32 1.47 -11.54
CA TYR A 140 10.66 0.55 -10.46
C TYR A 140 9.48 0.40 -9.50
N VAL A 141 8.95 1.51 -8.98
CA VAL A 141 7.82 1.51 -8.04
C VAL A 141 6.65 0.71 -8.59
N ARG A 142 6.21 1.02 -9.81
CA ARG A 142 5.10 0.30 -10.46
C ARG A 142 5.39 -1.19 -10.56
N SER A 143 6.57 -1.56 -11.04
CA SER A 143 6.93 -2.97 -11.24
C SER A 143 7.01 -3.75 -9.93
N THR A 144 7.50 -3.11 -8.87
CA THR A 144 7.67 -3.71 -7.54
C THR A 144 6.31 -3.94 -6.89
N VAL A 145 5.44 -2.92 -6.89
CA VAL A 145 4.06 -3.04 -6.37
C VAL A 145 3.27 -4.08 -7.17
N GLU A 146 3.33 -4.06 -8.50
CA GLU A 146 2.62 -5.03 -9.36
C GLU A 146 3.10 -6.46 -9.10
N ARG A 147 4.42 -6.69 -9.03
CA ARG A 147 5.00 -8.00 -8.77
C ARG A 147 4.58 -8.54 -7.40
N THR A 148 4.56 -7.68 -6.39
CA THR A 148 4.17 -8.06 -5.03
C THR A 148 2.67 -8.35 -4.95
N MET A 149 1.83 -7.57 -5.62
CA MET A 149 0.39 -7.87 -5.77
C MET A 149 0.17 -9.24 -6.41
N VAL A 150 0.79 -9.50 -7.57
CA VAL A 150 0.65 -10.78 -8.30
C VAL A 150 1.12 -11.95 -7.44
N ARG A 151 2.21 -11.78 -6.67
CA ARG A 151 2.73 -12.82 -5.75
C ARG A 151 1.71 -13.19 -4.69
N HIS A 152 1.14 -12.21 -3.99
CA HIS A 152 0.17 -12.46 -2.91
C HIS A 152 -1.11 -13.10 -3.46
N LEU A 153 -1.58 -12.64 -4.62
CA LEU A 153 -2.73 -13.23 -5.29
C LEU A 153 -2.47 -14.69 -5.70
N ALA A 154 -1.33 -14.96 -6.32
CA ALA A 154 -0.95 -16.31 -6.73
C ALA A 154 -0.84 -17.26 -5.53
N PHE A 155 -0.31 -16.78 -4.42
CA PHE A 155 -0.23 -17.57 -3.18
C PHE A 155 -1.61 -17.82 -2.57
N GLY A 156 -2.47 -16.79 -2.50
CA GLY A 156 -3.86 -16.94 -2.06
C GLY A 156 -4.64 -17.93 -2.91
N LEU A 157 -4.47 -17.88 -4.24
CA LEU A 157 -5.04 -18.84 -5.19
C LEU A 157 -4.55 -20.27 -4.95
N LEU A 158 -3.26 -20.46 -4.69
CA LEU A 158 -2.70 -21.77 -4.35
C LEU A 158 -3.31 -22.32 -3.05
N LEU A 159 -3.37 -21.51 -1.99
CA LEU A 159 -3.96 -21.90 -0.72
C LEU A 159 -5.45 -22.25 -0.88
N SER A 160 -6.20 -21.43 -1.61
CA SER A 160 -7.61 -21.67 -1.94
C SER A 160 -7.80 -22.99 -2.70
N ALA A 161 -6.94 -23.29 -3.67
CA ALA A 161 -7.00 -24.55 -4.40
C ALA A 161 -6.72 -25.75 -3.49
N VAL A 162 -5.77 -25.64 -2.56
CA VAL A 162 -5.41 -26.75 -1.66
C VAL A 162 -6.45 -26.95 -0.54
N LEU A 163 -7.07 -25.89 -0.04
CA LEU A 163 -7.95 -25.93 1.13
C LEU A 163 -9.07 -27.00 1.09
N PRO A 164 -9.82 -27.20 -0.02
CA PRO A 164 -10.84 -28.27 -0.10
C PRO A 164 -10.27 -29.70 -0.06
N ARG A 165 -8.95 -29.86 -0.18
CA ARG A 165 -8.25 -31.16 -0.16
C ARG A 165 -7.71 -31.51 1.23
N LEU A 166 -7.75 -30.58 2.18
CA LEU A 166 -7.43 -30.80 3.59
C LEU A 166 -8.66 -31.31 4.33
#